data_AF-A0A150URA2-F1
#
_entry.id   AF-A0A150URA2-F1
#
_cell.length_a   1.000
_cell.length_b   1.000
_cell.length_c   1.000
_cell.angle_alpha   90.00
_cell.angle_beta   90.00
_cell.angle_gamma   90.00
#
_symmetry.space_group_name_H-M   'P 1'
#
loop_
_entity.id
_entity.type
_entity.pdbx_description
1 polymer ?
#
loop_
_entity_poly.entity_id
_entity_poly.type
_entity_poly.pdbx_seq_one_letter_code
_entity_poly.pdbx_strand_id
1 'polypeptide(L)'
;NAQSVCPGYKAVSVAKNQFGFSATLTLAGLVYNVYGDDVESLNFSVQYHSADRLHVEITPTYIGHENQSGFVPPADVMRAASLDTEAAHKISMNDLYFTWGNSPSFWIKVMRNSNSDVLLTRQTRS
;
A
#
# COMPACT_ATOMS: atom_id res chain seq x y z
N ASN A 1 9.15 -21.84 -15.32
CA ASN A 1 8.77 -20.40 -15.32
C ASN A 1 7.96 -20.09 -14.07
N ALA A 2 8.61 -19.60 -13.02
CA ALA A 2 8.03 -19.34 -11.69
C ALA A 2 7.19 -18.05 -11.59
N GLN A 3 7.17 -17.21 -12.63
CA GLN A 3 6.43 -15.93 -12.66
C GLN A 3 4.96 -16.04 -13.13
N SER A 4 4.47 -17.24 -13.46
CA SER A 4 3.12 -17.43 -14.04
C SER A 4 2.02 -17.82 -13.04
N VAL A 5 2.34 -18.05 -11.75
CA VAL A 5 1.46 -18.87 -10.88
C VAL A 5 1.17 -18.25 -9.50
N CYS A 6 1.57 -17.00 -9.25
CA CYS A 6 1.19 -16.32 -8.01
C CYS A 6 -0.14 -15.56 -8.22
N PRO A 7 -1.21 -15.86 -7.48
CA PRO A 7 -2.52 -15.21 -7.64
C PRO A 7 -2.52 -13.72 -7.22
N GLY A 8 -1.44 -13.27 -6.56
CA GLY A 8 -1.32 -11.94 -5.99
C GLY A 8 -2.17 -11.79 -4.74
N TYR A 9 -2.44 -10.54 -4.36
CA TYR A 9 -3.26 -10.22 -3.19
C TYR A 9 -4.61 -9.61 -3.60
N LYS A 10 -5.54 -9.55 -2.66
CA LYS A 10 -6.78 -8.78 -2.71
C LYS A 10 -6.87 -7.90 -1.47
N ALA A 11 -7.20 -6.63 -1.65
CA ALA A 11 -7.53 -5.76 -0.53
C ALA A 11 -8.93 -6.06 -0.03
N VAL A 12 -9.04 -6.31 1.28
CA VAL A 12 -10.27 -6.55 2.04
C VAL A 12 -10.32 -5.61 3.24
N SER A 13 -11.48 -5.51 3.89
CA SER A 13 -11.66 -4.71 5.13
C SER A 13 -11.19 -3.26 5.01
N VAL A 14 -11.51 -2.62 3.87
CA VAL A 14 -11.06 -1.25 3.57
C VAL A 14 -11.77 -0.25 4.48
N ALA A 15 -11.00 0.45 5.31
CA ALA A 15 -11.48 1.47 6.22
C ALA A 15 -10.89 2.82 5.83
N LYS A 16 -11.75 3.77 5.43
CA LYS A 16 -11.33 5.14 5.16
C LYS A 16 -11.19 5.92 6.46
N ASN A 17 -10.21 6.81 6.52
CA ASN A 17 -10.05 7.77 7.60
C ASN A 17 -9.95 9.19 7.00
N GLN A 18 -9.84 10.19 7.86
CA GLN A 18 -9.80 11.60 7.45
C GLN A 18 -8.63 11.93 6.51
N PHE A 19 -7.57 11.12 6.52
CA PHE A 19 -6.30 11.41 5.85
C PHE A 19 -5.85 10.30 4.89
N GLY A 20 -6.76 9.42 4.47
CA GLY A 20 -6.44 8.24 3.65
C GLY A 20 -7.29 7.03 3.99
N PHE A 21 -6.68 5.85 3.98
CA PHE A 21 -7.36 4.60 4.30
C PHE A 21 -6.39 3.49 4.71
N SER A 22 -6.92 2.49 5.40
CA SER A 22 -6.25 1.22 5.66
C SER A 22 -7.05 0.06 5.07
N ALA A 23 -6.39 -1.04 4.77
CA ALA A 23 -6.99 -2.29 4.34
C ALA A 23 -6.08 -3.45 4.75
N THR A 24 -6.62 -4.66 4.67
CA THR A 24 -5.83 -5.89 4.77
C THR A 24 -5.67 -6.48 3.37
N LEU A 25 -4.46 -6.84 2.97
CA LEU A 25 -4.23 -7.58 1.74
C LEU A 25 -4.16 -9.06 2.08
N THR A 26 -5.09 -9.85 1.54
CA THR A 26 -5.10 -11.31 1.68
C THR A 26 -4.68 -11.97 0.38
N LEU A 27 -3.99 -13.11 0.48
CA LEU A 27 -3.58 -13.85 -0.71
C LEU A 27 -4.81 -14.29 -1.52
N ALA A 28 -4.81 -14.00 -2.82
CA ALA A 28 -5.99 -14.15 -3.68
C ALA A 28 -6.23 -15.58 -4.20
N GLY A 29 -5.44 -16.56 -3.77
CA GLY A 29 -5.49 -17.95 -4.22
C GLY A 29 -4.51 -18.87 -3.47
N LEU A 30 -4.21 -20.04 -4.04
CA LEU A 30 -3.33 -21.04 -3.42
C LEU A 30 -1.93 -20.48 -3.13
N VAL A 31 -1.45 -20.77 -1.93
CA VAL A 31 -0.09 -20.53 -1.45
C VAL A 31 0.87 -21.39 -2.28
N TYR A 32 1.89 -20.76 -2.88
CA TYR A 32 2.87 -21.47 -3.71
C TYR A 32 4.25 -21.54 -3.06
N ASN A 33 4.50 -20.77 -1.99
CA ASN A 33 5.71 -20.82 -1.16
C ASN A 33 7.03 -20.89 -1.97
N VAL A 34 7.07 -20.27 -3.16
CA VAL A 34 8.17 -20.46 -4.12
C VAL A 34 9.48 -19.85 -3.61
N TYR A 35 9.38 -18.88 -2.71
CA TYR A 35 10.52 -18.11 -2.20
C TYR A 35 10.56 -17.99 -0.66
N GLY A 36 9.80 -18.81 0.07
CA GLY A 36 9.60 -18.74 1.53
C GLY A 36 8.13 -18.90 1.90
N ASP A 37 7.81 -18.91 3.20
CA ASP A 37 6.41 -18.92 3.66
C ASP A 37 5.69 -17.66 3.16
N ASP A 38 4.62 -17.83 2.38
CA ASP A 38 3.82 -16.70 1.90
C ASP A 38 3.18 -16.00 3.10
N VAL A 39 3.41 -14.68 3.23
CA VAL A 39 2.75 -13.89 4.26
C VAL A 39 1.26 -13.81 3.93
N GLU A 40 0.45 -14.60 4.63
CA GLU A 40 -0.98 -14.80 4.37
C GLU A 40 -1.78 -13.48 4.39
N SER A 41 -1.33 -12.54 5.21
CA SER A 41 -2.03 -11.30 5.48
C SER A 41 -1.07 -10.15 5.67
N LEU A 42 -1.28 -9.07 4.90
CA LEU A 42 -0.51 -7.83 4.99
C LEU A 42 -1.42 -6.68 5.43
N ASN A 43 -0.94 -5.81 6.31
CA ASN A 43 -1.51 -4.50 6.54
C ASN A 43 -1.14 -3.59 5.37
N PHE A 44 -2.14 -2.90 4.81
CA PHE A 44 -1.94 -1.89 3.78
C PHE A 44 -2.48 -0.56 4.29
N SER A 45 -1.66 0.49 4.25
CA SER A 45 -2.08 1.83 4.62
C SER A 45 -1.65 2.85 3.59
N VAL A 46 -2.52 3.82 3.35
CA VAL A 46 -2.27 4.98 2.50
C VAL A 46 -2.60 6.21 3.32
N GLN A 47 -1.64 7.12 3.45
CA GLN A 47 -1.76 8.34 4.25
C GLN A 47 -1.30 9.54 3.44
N TYR A 48 -2.16 10.53 3.30
CA TYR A 48 -1.79 11.83 2.77
C TYR A 48 -1.18 12.65 3.92
N HIS A 49 0.09 13.02 3.80
CA HIS A 49 0.81 13.77 4.84
C HIS A 49 0.74 15.28 4.62
N SER A 50 0.69 15.73 3.37
CA SER A 50 0.60 17.14 2.95
C SER A 50 -0.07 17.23 1.57
N ALA A 51 -0.10 18.41 0.95
CA ALA A 51 -0.64 18.62 -0.41
C ALA A 51 0.19 17.94 -1.52
N ASP A 52 1.45 17.60 -1.23
CA ASP A 52 2.45 17.09 -2.18
C ASP A 52 3.08 15.75 -1.74
N ARG A 53 2.69 15.21 -0.58
CA ARG A 53 3.24 13.96 -0.04
C ARG A 53 2.16 12.92 0.25
N LEU A 54 2.31 11.78 -0.41
CA LEU A 54 1.55 10.55 -0.17
C LEU A 54 2.48 9.48 0.39
N HIS A 55 2.09 8.87 1.50
CA HIS A 55 2.78 7.71 2.08
C HIS A 55 1.96 6.45 1.84
N VAL A 56 2.62 5.41 1.33
CA VAL A 56 2.04 4.09 1.08
C VAL A 56 2.89 3.08 1.82
N GLU A 57 2.25 2.26 2.65
CA GLU A 57 2.91 1.27 3.49
C GLU A 57 2.23 -0.09 3.37
N ILE A 58 3.04 -1.14 3.23
CA ILE A 58 2.61 -2.54 3.25
C ILE A 58 3.51 -3.30 4.23
N THR A 59 2.93 -3.88 5.27
CA THR A 59 3.65 -4.60 6.33
C THR A 59 2.97 -5.95 6.65
N PRO A 60 3.70 -6.98 7.12
CA PRO A 60 3.08 -8.21 7.63
C PRO A 60 2.08 -7.94 8.77
N THR A 61 0.92 -8.61 8.79
CA THR A 61 0.00 -8.48 9.93
C THR A 61 0.49 -9.21 11.18
N TYR A 62 1.36 -10.22 11.00
CA TYR A 62 1.95 -10.99 12.08
C TYR A 62 3.46 -11.12 11.84
N ILE A 63 4.26 -10.71 12.82
CA ILE A 63 5.71 -10.97 12.85
C ILE A 63 5.93 -12.18 13.75
N GLY A 64 5.81 -13.37 13.17
CA GLY A 64 6.16 -14.65 13.81
C GLY A 64 7.65 -14.97 13.66
N HIS A 65 8.09 -16.08 14.25
CA HIS A 65 9.47 -16.57 14.14
C HIS A 65 9.83 -16.91 12.68
N GLU A 66 8.83 -17.23 11.85
CA GLU A 66 8.91 -17.45 10.41
C GLU A 66 8.98 -16.18 9.53
N ASN A 67 8.55 -15.01 10.03
CA ASN A 67 8.45 -13.75 9.25
C ASN A 67 9.36 -12.62 9.79
N GLN A 68 10.37 -12.98 10.59
CA GLN A 68 11.21 -12.07 11.35
C GLN A 68 12.32 -11.37 10.53
N SER A 69 12.34 -11.52 9.20
CA SER A 69 13.38 -10.98 8.32
C SER A 69 13.16 -9.53 7.88
N GLY A 70 12.03 -8.91 8.23
CA GLY A 70 11.73 -7.53 7.89
C GLY A 70 12.51 -6.53 8.73
N PHE A 71 13.54 -5.89 8.15
CA PHE A 71 14.16 -4.72 8.77
C PHE A 71 13.20 -3.53 8.69
N VAL A 72 12.61 -3.16 9.82
CA VAL A 72 11.91 -1.87 9.97
C VAL A 72 12.95 -0.84 10.42
N PRO A 73 13.19 0.23 9.64
CA PRO A 73 14.11 1.28 10.04
C PRO A 73 13.71 1.86 11.40
N PRO A 74 14.66 2.10 12.33
CA PRO A 74 14.36 2.74 13.60
C PRO A 74 13.64 4.07 13.35
N ALA A 75 12.56 4.33 14.10
CA ALA A 75 11.74 5.54 13.96
C ALA A 75 12.55 6.84 14.14
N ASP A 76 13.70 6.79 14.81
CA ASP A 76 14.62 7.93 14.96
C ASP A 76 15.32 8.33 13.65
N VAL A 77 15.41 7.40 12.68
CA VAL A 77 15.99 7.66 11.34
C VAL A 77 14.90 8.07 10.35
N MET A 78 13.67 7.58 10.54
CA MET A 78 12.50 8.00 9.78
C MET A 78 11.64 8.93 10.63
N ARG A 79 11.84 10.24 10.52
CA ARG A 79 10.78 11.19 10.87
C ARG A 79 9.55 10.84 10.02
N ALA A 80 8.66 9.99 10.53
CA ALA A 80 7.27 9.97 10.11
C ALA A 80 6.84 11.43 10.25
N ALA A 81 6.56 12.09 9.12
CA ALA A 81 6.20 13.48 9.16
C ALA A 81 4.96 13.56 10.05
N SER A 82 5.09 14.23 11.20
CA SER A 82 3.95 14.56 12.03
C SER A 82 2.95 15.25 11.13
N LEU A 83 1.69 14.77 11.16
CA LEU A 83 0.59 15.44 10.45
C LEU A 83 0.65 16.92 10.82
N ASP A 84 0.83 17.76 9.80
CA ASP A 84 0.93 19.19 9.98
C ASP A 84 -0.37 19.72 10.62
N THR A 85 -0.31 20.81 11.38
CA THR A 85 -1.50 21.34 12.08
C THR A 85 -2.61 21.76 11.09
N GLU A 86 -2.24 21.96 9.83
CA GLU A 86 -3.11 22.27 8.68
C GLU A 86 -3.29 21.09 7.70
N ALA A 87 -2.88 19.87 8.08
CA ALA A 87 -2.88 18.71 7.20
C ALA A 87 -4.25 18.50 6.54
N ALA A 88 -5.36 18.66 7.28
CA ALA A 88 -6.70 18.54 6.70
C ALA A 88 -6.95 19.51 5.53
N HIS A 89 -6.51 20.77 5.64
CA HIS A 89 -6.67 21.78 4.60
C HIS A 89 -5.70 21.52 3.43
N LYS A 90 -4.46 21.14 3.72
CA LYS A 90 -3.45 20.79 2.70
C LYS A 90 -3.84 19.54 1.92
N ILE A 91 -4.46 18.56 2.56
CA ILE A 91 -4.95 17.33 1.94
C ILE A 91 -6.14 17.60 1.02
N SER A 92 -7.02 18.55 1.35
CA SER A 92 -8.10 18.96 0.44
C SER A 92 -7.60 19.60 -0.87
N MET A 93 -6.38 20.15 -0.86
CA MET A 93 -5.72 20.75 -2.03
C MET A 93 -4.71 19.80 -2.68
N ASN A 94 -4.70 18.52 -2.29
CA ASN A 94 -3.69 17.59 -2.76
C ASN A 94 -3.85 17.32 -4.26
N ASP A 95 -2.75 17.48 -5.00
CA ASP A 95 -2.71 17.23 -6.44
C ASP A 95 -2.43 15.75 -6.77
N LEU A 96 -2.20 14.91 -5.76
CA LEU A 96 -2.03 13.46 -5.89
C LEU A 96 -3.35 12.75 -5.67
N TYR A 97 -3.70 11.88 -6.59
CA TYR A 97 -4.88 11.03 -6.55
C TYR A 97 -4.46 9.57 -6.50
N PHE A 98 -4.76 8.90 -5.39
CA PHE A 98 -4.51 7.47 -5.21
C PHE A 98 -5.74 6.64 -5.58
N THR A 99 -5.54 5.63 -6.43
CA THR A 99 -6.55 4.62 -6.76
C THR A 99 -5.97 3.22 -6.66
N TRP A 100 -6.84 2.26 -6.41
CA TRP A 100 -6.51 0.84 -6.34
C TRP A 100 -7.67 0.00 -6.87
N GLY A 101 -7.42 -1.27 -7.14
CA GLY A 101 -8.46 -2.22 -7.51
C GLY A 101 -8.01 -3.66 -7.28
N ASN A 102 -8.96 -4.59 -7.35
CA ASN A 102 -8.76 -6.03 -7.09
C ASN A 102 -8.88 -6.92 -8.33
N SER A 103 -9.06 -6.35 -9.52
CA SER A 103 -9.26 -7.10 -10.76
C SER A 103 -8.22 -6.69 -11.81
N PRO A 104 -7.45 -7.64 -12.39
CA PRO A 104 -7.47 -9.11 -12.15
C PRO A 104 -6.82 -9.56 -10.83
N SER A 105 -6.00 -8.73 -10.20
CA SER A 105 -5.43 -8.88 -8.86
C SER A 105 -5.25 -7.49 -8.22
N PHE A 106 -4.81 -7.40 -6.97
CA PHE A 106 -4.57 -6.11 -6.32
C PHE A 106 -3.55 -5.26 -7.11
N TRP A 107 -3.95 -4.04 -7.45
CA TRP A 107 -3.10 -3.05 -8.11
C TRP A 107 -3.27 -1.68 -7.47
N ILE A 108 -2.24 -0.84 -7.62
CA ILE A 108 -2.24 0.55 -7.16
C ILE A 108 -1.87 1.49 -8.31
N LYS A 109 -2.38 2.71 -8.23
CA LYS A 109 -2.07 3.78 -9.17
C LYS A 109 -2.10 5.12 -8.45
N VAL A 110 -1.06 5.92 -8.68
CA VAL A 110 -0.94 7.30 -8.21
C VAL A 110 -0.91 8.20 -9.44
N MET A 111 -1.79 9.18 -9.46
CA MET A 111 -1.92 10.14 -10.55
C MET A 111 -1.82 11.56 -10.03
N ARG A 112 -1.46 12.48 -10.91
CA ARG A 112 -1.61 13.91 -10.65
C ARG A 112 -3.01 14.37 -11.10
N ASN A 113 -3.77 15.05 -10.25
CA ASN A 113 -5.15 15.45 -10.50
C ASN A 113 -5.23 16.60 -11.52
N SER A 114 -4.27 17.53 -11.47
CA SER A 114 -4.21 18.72 -12.31
C SER A 114 -4.06 18.43 -13.80
N ASN A 115 -3.37 17.34 -14.17
CA ASN A 115 -3.10 16.99 -15.56
C ASN A 115 -3.38 15.52 -15.92
N SER A 116 -3.88 14.73 -14.96
CA SER A 116 -4.15 13.30 -15.12
C SER A 116 -2.92 12.45 -15.46
N ASP A 117 -1.69 12.94 -15.21
CA ASP A 117 -0.47 12.18 -15.44
C ASP A 117 -0.36 11.02 -14.45
N VAL A 118 0.01 9.83 -14.94
CA VAL A 118 0.28 8.67 -14.09
C VAL A 118 1.71 8.75 -13.56
N LEU A 119 1.86 8.92 -12.25
CA LEU A 119 3.16 9.01 -11.58
C LEU A 119 3.69 7.62 -11.20
N LEU A 120 2.79 6.74 -10.76
CA LEU A 120 3.11 5.37 -10.39
C LEU A 120 1.94 4.48 -10.77
N THR A 121 2.23 3.32 -11.37
CA THR A 121 1.24 2.27 -11.52
C THR A 121 1.91 0.91 -11.36
N ARG A 122 1.24 0.04 -10.62
CA ARG A 122 1.58 -1.38 -10.56
C ARG A 122 0.35 -2.20 -10.92
N GLN A 123 0.02 -2.15 -12.20
CA GLN A 123 -0.99 -3.00 -12.84
C GLN A 123 -0.24 -3.96 -13.77
N THR A 124 -0.39 -5.27 -13.55
CA THR A 124 0.10 -6.26 -14.50
C THR A 124 -0.67 -6.09 -15.80
N ARG A 125 0.05 -5.72 -16.88
CA ARG A 125 -0.51 -5.77 -18.22
C ARG A 125 -0.66 -7.24 -18.61
N SER A 126 -1.89 -7.64 -18.95
CA SER A 126 -2.19 -8.93 -19.58
C SER A 126 -1.55 -9.03 -20.95
#